data_AF-A0A944W7Q3-F1
#
_entry.id   AF-A0A944W7Q3-F1
#
_cell.length_a   1.000
_cell.length_b   1.000
_cell.length_c   1.000
_cell.angle_alpha   90.00
_cell.angle_beta   90.00
_cell.angle_gamma   90.00
#
_symmetry.space_group_name_H-M   'P 1'
#
loop_
_entity.id
_entity.type
_entity.pdbx_description
1 polymer ?
#
loop_
_entity_poly.entity_id
_entity_poly.type
_entity_poly.pdbx_seq_one_letter_code
_entity_poly.pdbx_strand_id
1 'polypeptide(L)' 'MYYAAKGLELLGMVMICIGFIIKFPGLMDPKLLLAGIICFASGWAIEKYILK' A
#
# COMPACT_ATOMS: atom_id res chain seq x y z
N MET A 1 1.10 1.03 18.40
CA MET A 1 0.58 0.08 17.40
C MET A 1 -0.24 0.79 16.32
N TYR A 2 -1.16 1.70 16.68
CA TYR A 2 -1.99 2.46 15.73
C TYR A 2 -1.20 3.22 14.66
N TYR A 3 -0.17 3.96 15.10
CA TYR A 3 0.71 4.70 14.21
C TYR A 3 1.53 3.84 13.25
N ALA A 4 1.86 2.61 13.64
CA ALA A 4 2.61 1.69 12.78
C ALA A 4 1.71 1.12 11.66
N ALA A 5 0.44 0.81 11.98
CA ALA A 5 -0.54 0.38 10.99
C ALA A 5 -0.85 1.49 9.98
N LYS A 6 -1.13 2.71 10.48
CA LYS A 6 -1.30 3.92 9.66
C LYS A 6 -0.10 4.17 8.76
N GLY A 7 1.11 4.00 9.29
CA GLY A 7 2.36 4.16 8.54
C GLY A 7 2.52 3.13 7.42
N LEU A 8 2.08 1.89 7.65
CA LEU A 8 2.11 0.82 6.66
C LEU A 8 1.08 1.04 5.55
N GLU A 9 -0.14 1.49 5.88
CA GLU A 9 -1.15 1.90 4.90
C GLU A 9 -0.66 3.08 4.05
N LEU A 10 -0.06 4.08 4.68
CA LEU A 10 0.50 5.24 3.98
C LEU A 10 1.64 4.83 3.03
N LEU A 11 2.53 3.94 3.48
CA LEU A 11 3.59 3.36 2.65
C LEU A 11 3.03 2.59 1.45
N GLY A 12 1.98 1.78 1.66
CA GLY A 12 1.30 1.06 0.59
C GLY A 12 0.72 2.00 -0.47
N MET A 13 0.06 3.08 -0.05
CA MET A 13 -0.46 4.10 -0.97
C MET A 13 0.66 4.83 -1.72
N VAL A 14 1.72 5.24 -1.03
CA VAL A 14 2.86 5.93 -1.65
C VAL A 14 3.55 5.04 -2.69
N MET A 15 3.72 3.74 -2.42
CA MET A 15 4.27 2.79 -3.39
C MET A 15 3.40 2.67 -4.65
N ILE A 16 2.07 2.61 -4.49
CA ILE A 16 1.15 2.55 -5.64
C ILE A 16 1.23 3.85 -6.44
N CYS A 17 1.19 5.00 -5.78
CA CYS A 17 1.27 6.32 -6.43
C CYS A 17 2.58 6.52 -7.20
N ILE A 18 3.73 6.19 -6.60
CA ILE A 18 5.04 6.29 -7.25
C ILE A 18 5.13 5.33 -8.44
N GLY A 19 4.66 4.09 -8.26
CA GLY A 19 4.59 3.10 -9.34
C GLY A 19 3.75 3.58 -10.53
N PHE A 20 2.67 4.30 -10.25
CA PHE A 20 1.80 4.86 -11.27
C PHE A 20 2.47 6.04 -11.99
N ILE A 21 3.12 6.97 -11.25
CA ILE A 21 3.83 8.13 -11.81
C ILE A 21 4.99 7.70 -12.70
N ILE A 22 5.81 6.74 -12.28
CA ILE A 22 6.99 6.29 -13.05
C ILE A 22 6.59 5.63 -14.37
N LYS A 23 5.49 4.88 -14.39
CA LYS A 23 5.04 4.15 -15.57
C LYS A 23 4.03 4.89 -16.43
N PHE A 24 3.58 6.07 -16.03
CA PHE A 24 2.60 6.85 -16.77
C PHE A 24 3.16 7.28 -18.14
N PRO A 25 2.40 7.19 -19.26
CA PRO A 25 0.97 6.83 -19.38
C PRO A 25 0.69 5.32 -19.57
N GLY A 26 1.68 4.45 -19.43
CA GLY A 26 1.54 3.01 -19.55
C GLY A 26 0.89 2.35 -18.34
N LEU A 27 0.39 1.12 -18.53
CA LEU A 27 -0.19 0.33 -17.45
C LEU A 27 0.93 -0.08 -16.46
N MET A 28 0.76 0.33 -15.20
CA MET A 28 1.68 0.03 -14.09
C MET A 28 1.98 -1.47 -14.03
N ASP A 29 3.21 -1.83 -13.64
CA ASP A 29 3.62 -3.23 -13.61
C ASP A 29 2.71 -4.02 -12.65
N PRO A 30 2.02 -5.08 -13.10
CA PRO A 30 1.05 -5.81 -12.29
C PRO A 30 1.64 -6.34 -10.98
N LYS A 31 2.94 -6.67 -11.00
CA LYS A 31 3.68 -7.14 -9.83
C LYS A 31 3.84 -6.05 -8.77
N LEU A 32 4.08 -4.81 -9.21
CA LEU A 32 4.28 -3.65 -8.33
C LEU A 32 2.93 -3.18 -7.76
N LEU A 33 1.87 -3.33 -8.55
CA LEU A 33 0.49 -3.05 -8.12
C LEU A 33 0.03 -4.07 -7.07
N LEU A 34 0.28 -5.37 -7.31
CA LEU A 34 0.04 -6.43 -6.32
C LEU A 34 0.82 -6.20 -5.03
N ALA A 35 2.12 -5.87 -5.11
CA ALA A 35 2.94 -5.59 -3.94
C ALA A 35 2.39 -4.41 -3.12
N GLY A 36 1.99 -3.32 -3.79
CA GLY A 36 1.38 -2.16 -3.14
C GLY A 36 0.05 -2.50 -2.46
N ILE A 37 -0.82 -3.27 -3.13
CA ILE A 37 -2.10 -3.73 -2.57
C ILE A 37 -1.88 -4.63 -1.35
N ILE A 38 -0.94 -5.58 -1.41
CA ILE A 38 -0.64 -6.47 -0.28
C ILE A 38 -0.12 -5.66 0.91
N CYS A 39 0.76 -4.68 0.66
CA CYS A 39 1.28 -3.79 1.69
C CYS A 39 0.14 -2.97 2.34
N PHE A 40 -0.73 -2.38 1.52
CA PHE A 40 -1.89 -1.64 1.99
C PHE A 40 -2.89 -2.52 2.77
N ALA A 41 -3.22 -3.70 2.24
CA ALA A 41 -4.12 -4.65 2.86
C ALA A 41 -3.57 -5.18 4.19
N SER A 42 -2.26 -5.35 4.30
CA SER A 42 -1.63 -5.75 5.57
C SER A 42 -1.75 -4.65 6.63
N GLY A 43 -1.58 -3.37 6.25
CA GLY A 43 -1.77 -2.24 7.15
C GLY A 43 -3.22 -2.13 7.61
N TRP A 44 -4.16 -2.27 6.66
CA TRP A 44 -5.58 -2.27 6.95
C TRP A 44 -6.01 -3.46 7.84
N ALA A 45 -5.46 -4.66 7.60
CA ALA A 45 -5.73 -5.83 8.43
C ALA A 45 -5.20 -5.65 9.86
N ILE A 46 -4.00 -5.08 10.03
CA ILE A 46 -3.47 -4.74 11.36
C ILE A 46 -4.38 -3.72 12.04
N GLU A 47 -4.85 -2.69 11.32
CA GLU A 47 -5.79 -1.72 11.89
C GLU A 47 -7.13 -2.37 12.28
N LYS A 48 -7.69 -3.22 11.42
CA LYS A 48 -9.00 -3.85 11.62
C LYS A 48 -9.00 -4.92 12.73
N TYR A 49 -7.93 -5.70 12.84
CA TYR A 49 -7.89 -6.90 13.68
C TYR A 49 -7.01 -6.76 14.94
N ILE A 50 -5.94 -5.96 14.90
CA ILE A 50 -5.04 -5.76 16.05
C ILE A 50 -5.41 -4.51 16.85
N LEU A 51 -5.89 -3.46 16.18
CA LEU A 51 -6.15 -2.14 16.78
C LEU A 51 -7.62 -1.87 17.08
N LYS A 52 -8.36 -2.92 17.40
CA LYS A 52 -9.72 -2.79 17.92
C LYS A 52 -9.77 -1.90 19.16
#